data_AF-A0A2I0ELP9-F1
#
_entry.id   AF-A0A2I0ELP9-F1
#
_cell.length_a   1.000
_cell.length_b   1.000
_cell.length_c   1.000
_cell.angle_alpha   90.00
_cell.angle_beta   90.00
_cell.angle_gamma   90.00
#
_symmetry.space_group_name_H-M   'P 1'
#
loop_
_entity.id
_entity.type
_entity.pdbx_description
1 polymer ?
#
loop_
_entity_poly.entity_id
_entity_poly.type
_entity_poly.pdbx_seq_one_letter_code
_entity_poly.pdbx_strand_id
1 'polypeptide(L)'
;MTVFLAYAEEATRQHYQTVQVRQGTTLYEALAQAGWLKQFEELASWCEQVANTMTPTAKRWHVGVYAQKQPLNYILQPSDRVEVYRSLSADPMSQRKNKSRG
;
A
#
# COMPACT_ATOMS: atom_id res chain seq x y z
N MET A 1 14.83 6.02 -9.84
CA MET A 1 13.83 5.48 -10.79
C MET A 1 12.46 6.04 -10.43
N THR A 2 11.62 6.24 -11.43
CA THR A 2 10.27 6.78 -11.24
C THR A 2 9.29 5.63 -11.14
N VAL A 3 8.40 5.68 -10.15
CA VAL A 3 7.30 4.73 -9.97
C VAL A 3 5.99 5.50 -9.79
N PHE A 4 4.89 4.84 -10.13
CA PHE A 4 3.56 5.41 -10.08
C PHE A 4 2.76 4.68 -9.00
N LEU A 5 2.23 5.44 -8.06
CA LEU A 5 1.39 4.94 -7.00
C LEU A 5 -0.04 5.37 -7.29
N ALA A 6 -0.95 4.41 -7.32
CA ALA A 6 -2.39 4.62 -7.49
C ALA A 6 -3.12 3.99 -6.31
N TYR A 7 -3.96 4.76 -5.61
CA TYR A 7 -4.78 4.27 -4.51
C TYR A 7 -6.24 4.59 -4.76
N ALA A 8 -7.06 3.55 -4.81
CA ALA A 8 -8.51 3.67 -4.90
C ALA A 8 -9.12 3.45 -3.52
N GLU A 9 -9.11 4.49 -2.69
CA GLU A 9 -9.74 4.49 -1.35
C GLU A 9 -11.26 4.28 -1.47
N GLU A 10 -11.90 5.08 -2.31
CA GLU A 10 -13.35 5.03 -2.54
C GLU A 10 -13.65 4.60 -3.98
N ALA A 11 -14.87 4.10 -4.23
CA ALA A 11 -15.33 3.84 -5.60
C ALA A 11 -15.30 5.10 -6.50
N THR A 12 -15.37 6.27 -5.88
CA THR A 12 -15.44 7.58 -6.53
C THR A 12 -14.15 8.39 -6.44
N ARG A 13 -13.15 7.94 -5.68
CA ARG A 13 -11.89 8.68 -5.46
C ARG A 13 -10.68 7.81 -5.71
N GLN A 14 -9.83 8.28 -6.60
CA GLN A 14 -8.56 7.67 -6.93
C GLN A 14 -7.45 8.69 -6.73
N HIS A 15 -6.44 8.32 -5.95
CA HIS A 15 -5.24 9.09 -5.71
C HIS A 15 -4.13 8.57 -6.60
N TYR A 16 -3.57 9.44 -7.42
CA TYR A 16 -2.42 9.13 -8.25
C TYR A 16 -1.25 9.99 -7.81
N GLN A 17 -0.12 9.36 -7.48
CA GLN A 17 1.09 10.05 -7.10
C GLN A 17 2.29 9.42 -7.80
N THR A 18 3.13 10.28 -8.36
CA THR A 18 4.40 9.85 -8.94
C THR A 18 5.50 10.09 -7.92
N VAL A 19 6.31 9.07 -7.64
CA VAL A 19 7.38 9.16 -6.64
C VAL A 19 8.69 8.68 -7.26
N GLN A 20 9.77 9.41 -6.97
CA GLN A 20 11.11 9.01 -7.35
C GLN A 20 11.76 8.24 -6.20
N VAL A 21 12.08 6.98 -6.47
CA VAL A 21 12.68 6.05 -5.51
C VAL A 21 14.06 5.59 -6.00
N ARG A 22 14.87 5.00 -5.13
CA ARG A 22 16.16 4.41 -5.53
C ARG A 22 15.95 3.04 -6.17
N GLN A 23 16.86 2.60 -7.03
CA GLN A 23 16.82 1.20 -7.49
C GLN A 23 17.01 0.27 -6.29
N GLY A 24 16.26 -0.83 -6.26
CA GLY A 24 16.23 -1.73 -5.10
C GLY A 24 15.22 -1.34 -4.03
N THR A 25 14.54 -0.19 -4.14
CA THR A 25 13.48 0.19 -3.20
C THR A 25 12.30 -0.77 -3.30
N THR A 26 11.84 -1.22 -2.13
CA THR A 26 10.69 -2.12 -2.02
C THR A 26 9.36 -1.38 -2.14
N LEU A 27 8.29 -2.13 -2.44
CA LEU A 27 6.93 -1.57 -2.51
C LEU A 27 6.54 -0.86 -1.20
N TYR A 28 6.85 -1.47 -0.05
CA TYR A 28 6.61 -0.86 1.26
C TYR A 28 7.36 0.46 1.45
N GLU A 29 8.66 0.50 1.15
CA GLU A 29 9.46 1.71 1.28
C GLU A 29 8.99 2.83 0.37
N ALA A 30 8.54 2.51 -0.85
CA ALA A 30 7.98 3.51 -1.75
C ALA A 30 6.69 4.13 -1.19
N LEU A 31 5.80 3.32 -0.62
CA LEU A 31 4.59 3.82 0.06
C LEU A 31 4.94 4.67 1.29
N ALA A 32 5.96 4.28 2.04
CA ALA A 32 6.47 5.04 3.18
C ALA A 32 7.04 6.40 2.75
N GLN A 33 7.86 6.40 1.70
CA GLN A 33 8.49 7.60 1.14
C GLN A 33 7.46 8.55 0.50
N ALA A 34 6.41 8.00 -0.12
CA ALA A 34 5.28 8.77 -0.63
C ALA A 34 4.48 9.48 0.47
N GLY A 35 4.67 9.09 1.73
CA GLY A 35 3.87 9.57 2.86
C GLY A 35 2.50 8.90 2.97
N TRP A 36 2.21 7.89 2.14
CA TRP A 36 0.91 7.21 2.11
C TRP A 36 0.62 6.46 3.40
N LEU A 37 1.65 5.90 4.06
CA LEU A 37 1.50 5.27 5.37
C LEU A 37 1.10 6.27 6.48
N LYS A 38 1.33 7.57 6.28
CA LYS A 38 0.91 8.62 7.22
C LYS A 38 -0.42 9.23 6.82
N GLN A 39 -0.67 9.33 5.52
CA GLN A 39 -1.89 9.92 4.96
C GLN A 39 -3.09 8.95 5.04
N PHE A 40 -2.85 7.65 4.89
CA PHE A 40 -3.87 6.61 4.85
C PHE A 40 -3.60 5.57 5.95
N GLU A 41 -4.24 5.76 7.11
CA GLU A 41 -4.11 4.86 8.27
C GLU A 41 -4.56 3.43 7.96
N GLU A 42 -5.56 3.26 7.08
CA GLU A 42 -6.05 1.95 6.66
C GLU A 42 -4.96 1.17 5.90
N LEU A 43 -4.26 1.84 4.98
CA LEU A 43 -3.13 1.27 4.26
C LEU A 43 -1.99 0.91 5.21
N ALA A 44 -1.65 1.79 6.16
CA ALA A 44 -0.63 1.52 7.15
C ALA A 44 -0.98 0.30 8.01
N SER A 45 -2.22 0.22 8.50
CA SER A 45 -2.74 -0.90 9.26
C SER A 45 -2.70 -2.20 8.46
N TRP A 46 -3.06 -2.15 7.17
CA TRP A 46 -2.95 -3.30 6.28
C TRP A 46 -1.49 -3.75 6.11
N CYS A 47 -0.56 -2.81 5.87
CA CYS A 47 0.86 -3.10 5.74
C CYS A 47 1.40 -3.80 6.99
N GLU A 48 1.02 -3.37 8.19
CA GLU A 48 1.41 -4.03 9.45
C GLU A 48 0.85 -5.46 9.55
N GLN A 49 -0.40 -5.68 9.14
CA GLN A 49 -1.02 -7.02 9.15
C GLN A 49 -0.32 -7.99 8.19
N VAL A 50 0.09 -7.51 7.02
CA VAL A 50 0.80 -8.33 6.02
C VAL A 50 2.33 -8.24 6.15
N ALA A 51 2.88 -7.47 7.08
CA ALA A 51 4.33 -7.32 7.25
C ALA A 51 5.04 -8.66 7.51
N ASN A 52 4.38 -9.57 8.25
CA ASN A 52 4.87 -10.93 8.50
C ASN A 52 4.42 -11.94 7.43
N THR A 53 3.70 -11.51 6.40
CA THR A 53 3.12 -12.36 5.35
C THR A 53 3.89 -12.18 4.05
N MET A 54 4.79 -13.12 3.75
CA MET A 54 5.55 -13.10 2.49
C MET A 54 4.75 -13.65 1.29
N THR A 55 3.69 -14.42 1.54
CA THR A 55 2.89 -15.07 0.50
C THR A 55 1.58 -14.31 0.27
N PRO A 56 1.40 -13.64 -0.88
CA PRO A 56 0.18 -12.91 -1.16
C PRO A 56 -1.03 -13.84 -1.27
N THR A 57 -1.93 -13.79 -0.29
CA THR A 57 -3.15 -14.61 -0.28
C THR A 57 -4.32 -13.83 -0.89
N ALA A 58 -4.98 -14.43 -1.89
CA ALA A 58 -5.95 -13.74 -2.73
C ALA A 58 -7.13 -13.07 -1.98
N LYS A 59 -7.47 -13.53 -0.77
CA LYS A 59 -8.61 -13.05 0.02
C LYS A 59 -8.40 -11.72 0.76
N ARG A 60 -7.16 -11.32 1.05
CA ARG A 60 -6.84 -10.12 1.89
C ARG A 60 -5.67 -9.30 1.34
N TRP A 61 -5.43 -9.40 0.04
CA TRP A 61 -4.31 -8.73 -0.61
C TRP A 61 -4.77 -7.46 -1.32
N HIS A 62 -4.27 -6.31 -0.85
CA HIS A 62 -4.74 -4.99 -1.27
C HIS A 62 -3.83 -4.33 -2.30
N VAL A 63 -2.58 -4.76 -2.45
CA VAL A 63 -1.63 -4.10 -3.37
C VAL A 63 -1.22 -4.99 -4.52
N GLY A 64 -1.06 -4.40 -5.69
CA GLY A 64 -0.51 -5.05 -6.85
C GLY A 64 0.38 -4.13 -7.65
N VAL A 65 1.21 -4.70 -8.52
CA VAL A 65 1.97 -3.98 -9.54
C VAL A 65 1.47 -4.48 -10.88
N TYR A 66 1.06 -3.59 -11.79
CA TYR A 66 0.49 -3.97 -13.09
C TYR A 66 -0.64 -5.01 -13.00
N ALA A 67 -1.61 -4.79 -12.12
CA ALA A 67 -2.71 -5.72 -11.80
C ALA A 67 -2.27 -7.13 -11.29
N GLN A 68 -0.98 -7.33 -11.00
CA GLN A 68 -0.46 -8.54 -10.36
C GLN A 68 -0.27 -8.30 -8.87
N LYS A 69 -0.84 -9.17 -8.02
CA LYS A 69 -0.66 -9.10 -6.57
C LYS A 69 0.80 -9.40 -6.23
N GLN A 70 1.50 -8.42 -5.65
CA GLN A 70 2.91 -8.52 -5.29
C GLN A 70 3.09 -8.36 -3.78
N PRO A 71 4.05 -9.07 -3.16
CA PRO A 71 4.39 -8.92 -1.75
C PRO A 71 4.97 -7.52 -1.45
N LEU A 72 4.91 -7.08 -0.19
CA LEU A 72 5.46 -5.78 0.22
C LEU A 72 6.98 -5.68 0.05
N ASN A 73 7.67 -6.82 0.10
CA ASN A 73 9.12 -6.93 -0.14
C ASN A 73 9.47 -6.97 -1.64
N TYR A 74 8.49 -6.85 -2.54
CA TYR A 74 8.73 -6.77 -3.97
C TYR A 74 9.60 -5.55 -4.28
N ILE A 75 10.71 -5.79 -4.98
CA ILE A 75 11.63 -4.74 -5.41
C ILE A 75 11.03 -4.07 -6.65
N LEU A 76 10.69 -2.79 -6.52
CA LEU A 76 10.12 -2.04 -7.61
C LEU A 76 11.11 -1.90 -8.77
N GLN A 77 10.57 -1.89 -9.97
CA GLN A 77 11.27 -1.63 -11.22
C GLN A 77 10.93 -0.22 -11.75
N PRO A 78 11.79 0.33 -12.63
CA PRO A 78 11.51 1.61 -13.26
C PRO A 78 10.19 1.58 -14.05
N SER A 79 9.35 2.58 -13.85
CA SER A 79 8.01 2.70 -14.44
C SER A 79 6.99 1.72 -13.88
N ASP A 80 7.24 1.10 -12.73
CA ASP A 80 6.23 0.28 -12.06
C ASP A 80 5.02 1.11 -11.65
N ARG A 81 3.84 0.52 -11.85
CA ARG A 81 2.57 1.06 -11.39
C ARG A 81 2.05 0.24 -10.22
N VAL A 82 2.27 0.75 -9.02
CA VAL A 82 1.74 0.21 -7.76
C VAL A 82 0.29 0.64 -7.64
N GLU A 83 -0.61 -0.33 -7.62
CA GLU A 83 -2.05 -0.16 -7.47
C GLU A 83 -2.47 -0.72 -6.11
N VAL A 84 -3.01 0.16 -5.28
CA VAL A 84 -3.57 -0.16 -3.97
C VAL A 84 -5.10 -0.17 -4.12
N TYR A 85 -5.69 -1.34 -3.97
CA TYR A 85 -7.12 -1.60 -4.00
C TYR A 85 -7.71 -1.60 -2.59
N ARG A 86 -8.91 -1.02 -2.44
CA ARG A 86 -9.66 -1.08 -1.19
C ARG A 86 -10.01 -2.50 -0.75
N SER A 87 -10.21 -2.65 0.56
CA SER A 87 -10.79 -3.85 1.11
C SER A 87 -12.29 -3.92 0.84
N LEU A 88 -12.75 -5.00 0.19
CA LEU A 88 -14.19 -5.27 0.06
C LEU A 88 -14.81 -5.65 1.42
N SER A 89 -13.99 -6.02 2.40
CA SER A 89 -14.41 -6.22 3.78
C SER A 89 -14.00 -5.02 4.61
N ALA A 90 -14.96 -4.13 4.83
CA ALA A 90 -14.93 -3.19 5.94
C ALA A 90 -14.74 -3.98 7.25
N ASP A 91 -13.51 -4.11 7.74
CA ASP A 91 -13.23 -4.74 9.02
C ASP A 91 -13.11 -3.61 10.08
N PRO A 92 -14.09 -3.43 10.99
CA PRO A 92 -14.23 -2.22 11.81
C PRO A 92 -13.16 -2.04 12.91
N MET A 93 -12.17 -2.93 12.99
CA MET A 93 -11.36 -3.11 14.21
C MET A 93 -10.08 -2.25 14.31
N SER A 94 -9.55 -1.67 13.23
CA SER A 94 -8.27 -0.91 13.33
C SER A 94 -8.41 0.58 13.66
N GLN A 95 -9.60 1.17 13.55
CA GLN A 95 -9.86 2.56 13.97
C GLN A 95 -9.67 2.80 15.48
N ARG A 96 -9.42 1.74 16.28
CA ARG A 96 -9.38 1.84 17.74
C ARG A 96 -7.99 2.05 18.35
N LYS A 97 -6.89 2.06 17.58
CA LYS A 97 -5.52 2.05 18.17
C LYS A 97 -4.77 3.39 18.23
N ASN A 98 -5.22 4.47 17.59
CA ASN A 98 -4.45 5.73 17.60
C ASN A 98 -5.00 6.87 18.48
N LYS A 99 -5.76 6.55 19.54
CA LYS A 99 -6.20 7.54 20.54
C LYS A 99 -5.62 7.25 21.94
N SER A 100 -4.32 7.05 22.01
CA SER A 100 -3.57 6.97 23.27
C SER A 100 -2.17 7.56 23.11
N ARG A 101 -2.08 8.89 22.94
CA ARG A 101 -0.96 9.75 23.39
C ARG A 101 -1.28 11.19 23.00
N GLY A 102 -1.88 11.90 23.96
CA GLY A 102 -2.21 13.31 23.95
C GLY A 102 -2.86 13.64 25.29
#